data_AF-A0AAP8ZY04-F1
#
_entry.id   AF-A0AAP8ZY04-F1
#
_cell.length_a   1.000
_cell.length_b   1.000
_cell.length_c   1.000
_cell.angle_alpha   90.00
_cell.angle_beta   90.00
_cell.angle_gamma   90.00
#
_symmetry.space_group_name_H-M   'P 1'
#
loop_
_entity.id
_entity.type
_entity.pdbx_description
1 polymer ?
#
loop_
_entity_poly.entity_id
_entity_poly.type
_entity_poly.pdbx_seq_one_letter_code
_entity_poly.pdbx_strand_id
1 'polypeptide(L)'
;MKRIKIEDTLYNVPESWDDVTLGQYEKWFDYVADTKMKEVELVSLISTIPFDLLSTLPLSFYTDVLNMVSFAFAGNDFKPSNKILIDNDVYSVSVKDELTLAQYVDVEATFEEEGNDSRLSEILAIVCLKKNEKYDSKILKERKKLFQGLRMNEVFPLLAFFLQLRKNLLIITTFYSKVVEQANQFASLIRTSAENGDGIRLLPKLQRMKYRSLMKSLHKQLSQCSTSYVTDLTKHRQKKHNTSLKNSFQRIKSKLFRK
;
A
#
# COMPACT_ATOMS: atom_id res chain seq x y z
N MET A 1 5.65 -30.05 8.32
CA MET A 1 6.54 -30.17 7.14
C MET A 1 6.93 -31.62 6.98
N LYS A 2 6.70 -32.19 5.81
CA LYS A 2 6.97 -33.61 5.53
C LYS A 2 8.20 -33.77 4.66
N ARG A 3 9.04 -34.74 4.99
CA ARG A 3 10.22 -35.10 4.19
C ARG A 3 9.89 -36.27 3.30
N ILE A 4 10.10 -36.10 1.99
CA ILE A 4 9.88 -37.15 1.00
C ILE A 4 11.23 -37.53 0.41
N LYS A 5 11.56 -38.82 0.41
CA LYS A 5 12.77 -39.35 -0.23
C LYS A 5 12.43 -39.74 -1.67
N ILE A 6 13.12 -39.14 -2.64
CA ILE A 6 13.05 -39.51 -4.05
C ILE A 6 14.48 -39.91 -4.45
N GLU A 7 14.64 -41.14 -4.92
CA GLU A 7 15.95 -41.76 -5.15
C GLU A 7 16.82 -41.69 -3.88
N ASP A 8 17.89 -40.90 -3.85
CA ASP A 8 18.74 -40.68 -2.68
C ASP A 8 18.67 -39.26 -2.09
N THR A 9 17.77 -38.42 -2.60
CA THR A 9 17.61 -37.03 -2.15
C THR A 9 16.35 -36.87 -1.29
N LEU A 10 16.47 -36.10 -0.20
CA LEU A 10 15.36 -35.73 0.67
C LEU A 10 14.83 -34.35 0.28
N TYR A 11 13.53 -34.27 -0.01
CA TYR A 11 12.83 -33.03 -0.34
C TYR A 11 11.86 -32.67 0.77
N ASN A 12 11.69 -31.36 1.00
CA ASN A 12 10.82 -30.84 2.05
C ASN A 12 9.53 -30.32 1.44
N VAL A 13 8.43 -31.01 1.71
CA VAL A 13 7.10 -30.62 1.24
C VAL A 13 6.33 -29.99 2.41
N PRO A 14 5.90 -28.71 2.29
CA PRO A 14 5.06 -28.10 3.29
C PRO A 14 3.66 -28.73 3.24
N GLU A 15 3.02 -28.89 4.40
CA GLU A 15 1.65 -29.41 4.53
C GLU A 15 0.68 -28.32 5.02
N SER A 16 1.21 -27.18 5.45
CA SER A 16 0.42 -26.03 5.90
C SER A 16 1.21 -24.72 5.78
N TRP A 17 0.52 -23.60 5.98
CA TRP A 17 1.14 -22.27 6.04
C TRP A 17 2.10 -22.07 7.22
N ASP A 18 2.09 -22.97 8.21
CA ASP A 18 3.06 -22.96 9.31
C ASP A 18 4.45 -23.47 8.86
N ASP A 19 4.49 -24.25 7.79
CA ASP A 19 5.73 -24.80 7.23
C ASP A 19 6.44 -23.82 6.27
N VAL A 20 5.73 -22.81 5.80
CA VAL A 20 6.19 -21.85 4.78
C VAL A 20 6.64 -20.57 5.46
N THR A 21 7.85 -20.12 5.17
CA THR A 21 8.32 -18.81 5.62
C THR A 21 7.94 -17.70 4.63
N LEU A 22 7.90 -16.45 5.08
CA LEU A 22 7.66 -15.31 4.21
C LEU A 22 8.64 -15.27 3.03
N GLY A 23 9.94 -15.45 3.29
CA GLY A 23 10.95 -15.46 2.22
C GLY A 23 10.80 -16.62 1.24
N GLN A 24 10.12 -17.72 1.61
CA GLN A 24 9.77 -18.77 0.66
C GLN A 24 8.55 -18.37 -0.17
N TYR A 25 7.51 -17.84 0.47
CA TYR A 25 6.30 -17.37 -0.17
C TYR A 25 6.58 -16.29 -1.23
N GLU A 26 7.49 -15.35 -0.92
CA GLU A 26 7.87 -14.27 -1.83
C GLU A 26 8.44 -14.75 -3.18
N LYS A 27 8.93 -15.99 -3.28
CA LYS A 27 9.46 -16.55 -4.53
C LYS A 27 8.38 -16.95 -5.53
N TRP A 28 7.14 -17.12 -5.07
CA TRP A 28 6.07 -17.69 -5.89
C TRP A 28 4.71 -17.02 -5.72
N PHE A 29 4.57 -16.01 -4.85
CA PHE A 29 3.28 -15.35 -4.61
C PHE A 29 2.70 -14.62 -5.83
N ASP A 30 3.55 -14.07 -6.70
CA ASP A 30 3.14 -13.41 -7.95
C ASP A 30 3.05 -14.39 -9.13
N TYR A 31 3.31 -15.68 -8.90
CA TYR A 31 3.29 -16.69 -9.94
C TYR A 31 1.85 -17.05 -10.34
N VAL A 32 1.53 -16.91 -11.63
CA VAL A 32 0.19 -17.19 -12.17
C VAL A 32 0.16 -18.54 -12.89
N ALA A 33 -0.47 -19.53 -12.26
CA ALA A 33 -0.68 -20.86 -12.82
C ALA A 33 -1.95 -20.93 -13.70
N ASP A 34 -1.86 -20.43 -14.93
CA ASP A 34 -2.95 -20.42 -15.93
C ASP A 34 -3.05 -21.71 -16.77
N THR A 35 -2.03 -22.55 -16.74
CA THR A 35 -1.95 -23.81 -17.47
C THR A 35 -1.50 -24.94 -16.55
N LYS A 36 -1.77 -26.19 -16.94
CA LYS A 36 -1.33 -27.36 -16.16
C LYS A 36 0.19 -27.45 -16.02
N MET A 37 0.96 -27.03 -17.02
CA MET A 37 2.42 -26.97 -16.91
C MET A 37 2.86 -25.98 -15.83
N LYS A 38 2.24 -24.80 -15.78
CA LYS A 38 2.52 -23.81 -14.73
C LYS A 38 2.05 -24.25 -13.35
N GLU A 39 0.96 -25.01 -13.25
CA GLU A 39 0.53 -25.64 -11.99
C GLU A 39 1.61 -26.60 -11.46
N VAL A 40 2.19 -27.44 -12.34
CA VAL A 40 3.29 -28.35 -11.99
C VAL A 40 4.54 -27.57 -11.57
N GLU A 41 4.87 -26.48 -12.27
CA GLU A 41 6.00 -25.60 -11.92
C GLU A 41 5.80 -24.94 -10.54
N LEU A 42 4.60 -24.45 -10.25
CA LEU A 42 4.26 -23.89 -8.95
C LEU A 42 4.34 -24.93 -7.82
N VAL A 43 3.85 -26.15 -8.06
CA VAL A 43 4.01 -27.27 -7.10
C VAL A 43 5.49 -27.56 -6.86
N SER A 44 6.32 -27.52 -7.90
CA SER A 44 7.78 -27.65 -7.78
C SER A 44 8.38 -26.56 -6.89
N LEU A 45 7.99 -25.29 -7.10
CA LEU A 45 8.44 -24.16 -6.28
C LEU A 45 8.06 -24.31 -4.79
N ILE A 46 6.83 -24.75 -4.51
CA ILE A 46 6.33 -24.91 -3.13
C ILE A 46 6.96 -26.14 -2.44
N SER A 47 7.05 -27.27 -3.15
CA SER A 47 7.55 -28.54 -2.60
C SER A 47 9.08 -28.65 -2.59
N THR A 48 9.79 -27.68 -3.18
CA THR A 48 11.24 -27.69 -3.40
C THR A 48 11.76 -28.86 -4.26
N ILE A 49 10.85 -29.63 -4.87
CA ILE A 49 11.19 -30.72 -5.79
C ILE A 49 11.41 -30.11 -7.18
N PRO A 50 12.55 -30.35 -7.85
CA PRO A 50 12.82 -29.81 -9.17
C PRO A 50 11.75 -30.20 -10.19
N PHE A 51 11.35 -29.26 -11.04
CA PHE A 51 10.34 -29.47 -12.09
C PHE A 51 10.66 -30.67 -13.00
N ASP A 52 11.91 -30.82 -13.44
CA ASP A 52 12.33 -31.92 -14.31
C ASP A 52 12.15 -33.28 -13.64
N LEU A 53 12.39 -33.35 -12.33
CA LEU A 53 12.18 -34.55 -11.54
C LEU A 53 10.67 -34.79 -11.34
N LEU A 54 9.91 -33.76 -10.94
CA LEU A 54 8.47 -33.85 -10.73
C LEU A 54 7.73 -34.32 -11.99
N SER A 55 8.21 -33.91 -13.17
CA SER A 55 7.64 -34.24 -14.48
C SER A 55 7.91 -35.67 -14.97
N THR A 56 8.92 -36.35 -14.40
CA THR A 56 9.25 -37.74 -14.75
C THR A 56 8.62 -38.76 -13.80
N LEU A 57 8.10 -38.30 -12.65
CA LEU A 57 7.49 -39.16 -11.63
C LEU A 57 6.10 -39.65 -12.03
N PRO A 58 5.64 -40.79 -11.47
CA PRO A 58 4.29 -41.30 -11.71
C PRO A 58 3.21 -40.27 -11.33
N LEU A 59 2.13 -40.22 -12.10
CA LEU A 59 1.01 -39.31 -11.86
C LEU A 59 0.40 -39.47 -10.46
N SER A 60 0.36 -40.70 -9.92
CA SER A 60 -0.09 -40.96 -8.54
C SER A 60 0.75 -40.21 -7.52
N PHE A 61 2.08 -40.24 -7.66
CA PHE A 61 2.99 -39.53 -6.77
C PHE A 61 2.82 -38.01 -6.89
N TYR A 62 2.72 -37.49 -8.12
CA TYR A 62 2.44 -36.07 -8.33
C TYR A 62 1.13 -35.65 -7.64
N THR A 63 0.09 -36.47 -7.76
CA THR A 63 -1.22 -36.21 -7.13
C THR A 63 -1.09 -36.17 -5.60
N ASP A 64 -0.28 -37.04 -5.01
CA ASP A 64 -0.02 -37.02 -3.57
C ASP A 64 0.69 -35.73 -3.14
N VAL A 65 1.71 -35.28 -3.89
CA VAL A 65 2.41 -34.02 -3.62
C VAL A 65 1.47 -32.82 -3.79
N LEU A 66 0.68 -32.79 -4.87
CA LEU A 66 -0.33 -31.76 -5.12
C LEU A 66 -1.34 -31.67 -3.97
N ASN A 67 -1.80 -32.82 -3.46
CA ASN A 67 -2.70 -32.87 -2.32
C ASN A 67 -2.04 -32.30 -1.05
N MET A 68 -0.75 -32.58 -0.80
CA MET A 68 -0.03 -32.00 0.33
C MET A 68 0.10 -30.48 0.24
N VAL A 69 0.33 -29.93 -0.96
CA VAL A 69 0.45 -28.47 -1.16
C VAL A 69 -0.89 -27.78 -1.45
N SER A 70 -2.00 -28.52 -1.45
CA SER A 70 -3.33 -28.00 -1.80
C SER A 70 -3.79 -26.82 -0.92
N PHE A 71 -3.28 -26.73 0.32
CA PHE A 71 -3.52 -25.62 1.23
C PHE A 71 -3.11 -24.26 0.65
N ALA A 72 -2.11 -24.22 -0.25
CA ALA A 72 -1.64 -23.00 -0.89
C ALA A 72 -2.66 -22.42 -1.88
N PHE A 73 -3.53 -23.28 -2.42
CA PHE A 73 -4.60 -22.91 -3.35
C PHE A 73 -5.94 -22.68 -2.66
N ALA A 74 -6.05 -23.09 -1.40
CA ALA A 74 -7.24 -22.82 -0.60
C ALA A 74 -7.34 -21.33 -0.28
N GLY A 75 -8.54 -20.78 -0.38
CA GLY A 75 -8.82 -19.43 0.12
C GLY A 75 -8.50 -19.35 1.62
N ASN A 76 -7.98 -18.20 2.06
CA ASN A 76 -7.48 -18.03 3.43
C ASN A 76 -8.29 -16.96 4.16
N ASP A 77 -8.92 -17.35 5.28
CA ASP A 77 -9.80 -16.48 6.08
C ASP A 77 -9.10 -15.94 7.34
N PHE A 78 -7.85 -15.51 7.19
CA PHE A 78 -7.12 -14.91 8.30
C PHE A 78 -7.76 -13.59 8.74
N LYS A 79 -8.02 -13.48 10.05
CA LYS A 79 -8.54 -12.24 10.63
C LYS A 79 -7.46 -11.15 10.55
N PRO A 80 -7.77 -9.97 10.00
CA PRO A 80 -6.84 -8.84 9.97
C PRO A 80 -6.32 -8.46 11.36
N SER A 81 -5.01 -8.29 11.48
CA SER A 81 -4.32 -7.79 12.67
C SER A 81 -3.24 -6.82 12.25
N ASN A 82 -3.13 -5.67 12.91
CA ASN A 82 -2.04 -4.72 12.67
C ASN A 82 -0.81 -4.98 13.55
N LYS A 83 -0.74 -6.16 14.18
CA LYS A 83 0.31 -6.55 15.12
C LYS A 83 0.78 -7.97 14.85
N ILE A 84 2.06 -8.20 15.13
CA ILE A 84 2.71 -9.51 15.11
C ILE A 84 3.64 -9.63 16.32
N LEU A 85 3.76 -10.85 16.84
CA LEU A 85 4.70 -11.19 17.92
C LEU A 85 5.92 -11.85 17.28
N ILE A 86 7.13 -11.34 17.57
CA ILE A 86 8.38 -11.90 17.09
C ILE A 86 9.35 -11.93 18.27
N ASP A 87 9.85 -13.10 18.67
CA ASP A 87 10.80 -13.27 19.79
C ASP A 87 10.39 -12.51 21.07
N ASN A 88 9.11 -12.61 21.46
CA ASN A 88 8.46 -11.89 22.58
C ASN A 88 8.29 -10.37 22.41
N ASP A 89 8.78 -9.78 21.33
CA ASP A 89 8.55 -8.39 21.02
C ASP A 89 7.31 -8.22 20.14
N VAL A 90 6.49 -7.21 20.45
CA VAL A 90 5.31 -6.87 19.67
C VAL A 90 5.67 -5.80 18.66
N TYR A 91 5.61 -6.18 17.39
CA TYR A 91 5.72 -5.26 16.26
C TYR A 91 4.33 -4.87 15.79
N SER A 92 4.17 -3.64 15.32
CA SER A 92 2.89 -3.14 14.86
C SER A 92 3.00 -2.11 13.75
N VAL A 93 1.98 -2.08 12.90
CA VAL A 93 1.80 -1.03 11.88
C VAL A 93 0.97 0.10 12.50
N SER A 94 1.51 1.33 12.49
CA SER A 94 0.75 2.50 12.91
C SER A 94 -0.29 2.86 11.86
N VAL A 95 -1.52 3.08 12.30
CA VAL A 95 -2.66 3.47 11.44
C VAL A 95 -2.94 4.97 11.55
N LYS A 96 -2.40 5.61 12.59
CA LYS A 96 -2.69 7.00 12.95
C LYS A 96 -1.55 7.95 12.61
N ASP A 97 -0.32 7.46 12.63
CA ASP A 97 0.85 8.29 12.38
C ASP A 97 1.22 8.20 10.90
N GLU A 98 1.50 9.35 10.30
CA GLU A 98 2.05 9.42 8.96
C GLU A 98 3.41 8.71 8.94
N LEU A 99 3.68 7.93 7.90
CA LEU A 99 5.01 7.36 7.67
C LEU A 99 6.04 8.50 7.69
N THR A 100 7.16 8.28 8.36
CA THR A 100 8.27 9.25 8.26
C THR A 100 8.75 9.34 6.81
N LEU A 101 9.31 10.48 6.40
CA LEU A 101 9.85 10.63 5.04
C LEU A 101 10.87 9.54 4.71
N ALA A 102 11.70 9.13 5.68
CA ALA A 102 12.66 8.05 5.50
C ALA A 102 11.96 6.71 5.21
N GLN A 103 10.90 6.36 5.96
CA GLN A 103 10.11 5.16 5.68
C GLN A 103 9.43 5.22 4.32
N TYR A 104 8.88 6.38 3.94
CA TYR A 104 8.25 6.55 2.64
C TYR A 104 9.25 6.33 1.50
N VAL A 105 10.42 6.99 1.57
CA VAL A 105 11.48 6.85 0.56
C VAL A 105 11.95 5.40 0.47
N ASP A 106 12.19 4.75 1.61
CA ASP A 106 12.66 3.37 1.62
C ASP A 106 11.59 2.40 1.09
N VAL A 107 10.29 2.63 1.36
CA VAL A 107 9.20 1.85 0.76
C VAL A 107 9.13 2.05 -0.75
N GLU A 108 9.18 3.28 -1.24
CA GLU A 108 9.16 3.57 -2.69
C GLU A 108 10.36 2.89 -3.40
N ALA A 109 11.55 2.93 -2.79
CA ALA A 109 12.73 2.26 -3.33
C ALA A 109 12.52 0.74 -3.51
N THR A 110 11.76 0.07 -2.63
CA THR A 110 11.45 -1.37 -2.80
C THR A 110 10.64 -1.69 -4.05
N PHE A 111 9.84 -0.74 -4.55
CA PHE A 111 9.05 -0.91 -5.76
C PHE A 111 9.86 -0.61 -7.03
N GLU A 112 10.85 0.28 -6.94
CA GLU A 112 11.73 0.64 -8.07
C GLU A 112 12.76 -0.45 -8.39
N GLU A 113 13.19 -1.24 -7.40
CA GLU A 113 14.13 -2.33 -7.63
C GLU A 113 13.48 -3.48 -8.44
N GLU A 114 13.87 -3.59 -9.71
CA GLU A 114 13.51 -4.73 -10.57
C GLU A 114 14.18 -6.02 -10.07
N GLY A 115 13.41 -7.11 -9.96
CA GLY A 115 13.92 -8.42 -9.51
C GLY A 115 14.13 -8.55 -8.00
N ASN A 116 13.55 -7.67 -7.17
CA ASN A 116 13.58 -7.85 -5.72
C ASN A 116 12.59 -8.94 -5.28
N ASP A 117 13.11 -10.16 -5.12
CA ASP A 117 12.37 -11.35 -4.65
C ASP A 117 11.96 -11.30 -3.17
N SER A 118 12.12 -10.14 -2.50
CA SER A 118 11.95 -9.99 -1.05
C SER A 118 11.25 -8.69 -0.63
N ARG A 119 10.39 -8.20 -1.52
CA ARG A 119 9.64 -6.94 -1.38
C ARG A 119 8.73 -6.90 -0.16
N LEU A 120 7.95 -7.94 0.09
CA LEU A 120 7.02 -7.97 1.23
C LEU A 120 7.79 -7.94 2.56
N SER A 121 8.86 -8.73 2.67
CA SER A 121 9.73 -8.75 3.84
C SER A 121 10.36 -7.39 4.12
N GLU A 122 10.77 -6.69 3.07
CA GLU A 122 11.38 -5.37 3.19
C GLU A 122 10.36 -4.30 3.58
N ILE A 123 9.19 -4.28 2.92
CA ILE A 123 8.09 -3.38 3.29
C ILE A 123 7.69 -3.60 4.75
N LEU A 124 7.49 -4.85 5.18
CA LEU A 124 7.15 -5.17 6.57
C LEU A 124 8.23 -4.72 7.55
N ALA A 125 9.51 -4.88 7.20
CA ALA A 125 10.63 -4.40 8.00
C ALA A 125 10.64 -2.87 8.19
N ILE A 126 10.13 -2.12 7.21
CA ILE A 126 10.04 -0.65 7.28
C ILE A 126 8.84 -0.18 8.09
N VAL A 127 7.66 -0.79 7.87
CA VAL A 127 6.39 -0.29 8.41
C VAL A 127 6.00 -0.92 9.75
N CYS A 128 6.53 -2.10 10.09
CA CYS A 128 6.28 -2.76 11.36
C CYS A 128 7.37 -2.37 12.37
N LEU A 129 7.00 -1.54 13.36
CA LEU A 129 7.91 -1.07 14.39
C LEU A 129 7.49 -1.59 15.77
N LYS A 130 8.45 -1.75 16.68
CA LYS A 130 8.13 -1.98 18.10
C LYS A 130 7.52 -0.72 18.71
N LYS A 131 6.80 -0.88 19.82
CA LYS A 131 6.23 0.25 20.56
C LYS A 131 7.35 1.24 20.96
N ASN A 132 7.18 2.51 20.59
CA ASN A 132 8.14 3.60 20.82
C ASN A 132 9.48 3.48 20.08
N GLU A 133 9.60 2.54 19.14
CA GLU A 133 10.78 2.43 18.31
C GLU A 133 10.78 3.52 17.25
N LYS A 134 11.95 4.14 17.01
CA LYS A 134 12.14 5.04 15.88
C LYS A 134 12.73 4.25 14.72
N TYR A 135 12.21 4.51 13.53
CA TYR A 135 12.73 3.91 12.31
C TYR A 135 14.21 4.30 12.10
N ASP A 136 15.04 3.31 11.75
CA ASP A 136 16.45 3.48 11.38
C ASP A 136 16.77 2.59 10.16
N SER A 137 17.09 3.22 9.03
CA SER A 137 17.43 2.52 7.78
C SER A 137 18.69 1.64 7.91
N LYS A 138 19.56 1.88 8.90
CA LYS A 138 20.80 1.10 9.08
C LYS A 138 20.55 -0.36 9.47
N ILE A 139 19.50 -0.60 10.25
CA ILE A 139 19.13 -1.95 10.72
C ILE A 139 18.18 -2.68 9.76
N LEU A 140 17.79 -2.03 8.66
CA LEU A 140 16.80 -2.56 7.71
C LEU A 140 17.20 -3.93 7.15
N LYS A 141 18.49 -4.12 6.83
CA LYS A 141 19.00 -5.39 6.29
C LYS A 141 18.83 -6.56 7.27
N GLU A 142 19.08 -6.33 8.55
CA GLU A 142 18.93 -7.35 9.59
C GLU A 142 17.46 -7.62 9.86
N ARG A 143 16.66 -6.56 9.93
CA ARG A 143 15.21 -6.67 10.13
C ARG A 143 14.52 -7.39 8.98
N LYS A 144 14.91 -7.12 7.72
CA LYS A 144 14.42 -7.83 6.54
C LYS A 144 14.63 -9.34 6.67
N LYS A 145 15.83 -9.79 7.10
CA LYS A 145 16.11 -11.22 7.34
C LYS A 145 15.23 -11.82 8.43
N LEU A 146 14.97 -11.04 9.49
CA LEU A 146 14.05 -11.44 10.56
C LEU A 146 12.63 -11.66 10.01
N PHE A 147 12.11 -10.73 9.21
CA PHE A 147 10.78 -10.88 8.58
C PHE A 147 10.73 -12.04 7.57
N GLN A 148 11.79 -12.25 6.78
CA GLN A 148 11.89 -13.38 5.84
C GLN A 148 11.75 -14.75 6.52
N GLY A 149 12.19 -14.85 7.79
CA GLY A 149 12.14 -16.08 8.58
C GLY A 149 10.78 -16.38 9.21
N LEU A 150 9.85 -15.43 9.23
CA LEU A 150 8.54 -15.60 9.86
C LEU A 150 7.66 -16.60 9.11
N ARG A 151 6.80 -17.33 9.84
CA ARG A 151 5.86 -18.26 9.22
C ARG A 151 4.68 -17.51 8.61
N MET A 152 4.17 -18.01 7.49
CA MET A 152 3.04 -17.37 6.80
C MET A 152 1.77 -17.34 7.65
N ASN A 153 1.56 -18.37 8.49
CA ASN A 153 0.58 -18.36 9.58
C ASN A 153 0.56 -17.03 10.35
N GLU A 154 1.74 -16.54 10.75
CA GLU A 154 1.89 -15.37 11.61
C GLU A 154 1.80 -14.07 10.79
N VAL A 155 2.24 -14.11 9.53
CA VAL A 155 2.30 -12.96 8.63
C VAL A 155 0.97 -12.67 7.94
N PHE A 156 0.13 -13.68 7.63
CA PHE A 156 -1.14 -13.46 6.95
C PHE A 156 -2.09 -12.50 7.65
N PRO A 157 -2.25 -12.51 9.00
CA PRO A 157 -3.02 -11.49 9.70
C PRO A 157 -2.57 -10.06 9.37
N LEU A 158 -1.27 -9.80 9.24
CA LEU A 158 -0.73 -8.50 8.82
C LEU A 158 -1.06 -8.18 7.37
N LEU A 159 -0.89 -9.14 6.45
CA LEU A 159 -1.23 -8.93 5.04
C LEU A 159 -2.74 -8.68 4.86
N ALA A 160 -3.57 -9.44 5.57
CA ALA A 160 -5.02 -9.24 5.62
C ALA A 160 -5.39 -7.85 6.16
N PHE A 161 -4.60 -7.31 7.10
CA PHE A 161 -4.75 -5.94 7.56
C PHE A 161 -4.47 -4.91 6.48
N PHE A 162 -3.40 -5.03 5.68
CA PHE A 162 -3.17 -4.14 4.55
C PHE A 162 -4.27 -4.23 3.49
N LEU A 163 -4.76 -5.44 3.20
CA LEU A 163 -5.89 -5.63 2.28
C LEU A 163 -7.17 -4.98 2.80
N GLN A 164 -7.43 -5.06 4.11
CA GLN A 164 -8.56 -4.38 4.75
C GLN A 164 -8.41 -2.85 4.67
N LEU A 165 -7.21 -2.31 4.91
CA LEU A 165 -6.94 -0.89 4.76
C LEU A 165 -7.20 -0.42 3.33
N ARG A 166 -6.71 -1.14 2.32
CA ARG A 166 -6.97 -0.84 0.90
C ARG A 166 -8.48 -0.82 0.59
N LYS A 167 -9.23 -1.83 1.06
CA LYS A 167 -10.69 -1.89 0.87
C LYS A 167 -11.38 -0.68 1.49
N ASN A 168 -11.02 -0.32 2.72
CA ASN A 168 -11.57 0.84 3.42
C ASN A 168 -11.26 2.15 2.70
N LEU A 169 -10.01 2.34 2.26
CA LEU A 169 -9.60 3.52 1.50
C LEU A 169 -10.36 3.63 0.17
N LEU A 170 -10.56 2.52 -0.53
CA LEU A 170 -11.32 2.50 -1.78
C LEU A 170 -12.79 2.88 -1.57
N ILE A 171 -13.43 2.38 -0.51
CA ILE A 171 -14.81 2.75 -0.13
C ILE A 171 -14.90 4.25 0.15
N ILE A 172 -14.00 4.78 0.98
CA ILE A 172 -13.97 6.20 1.36
C ILE A 172 -13.76 7.07 0.11
N THR A 173 -12.78 6.72 -0.73
CA THR A 173 -12.46 7.47 -1.95
C THR A 173 -13.63 7.46 -2.93
N THR A 174 -14.28 6.30 -3.11
CA THR A 174 -15.46 6.18 -3.99
C THR A 174 -16.62 7.04 -3.48
N PHE A 175 -16.86 7.04 -2.17
CA PHE A 175 -17.89 7.88 -1.57
C PHE A 175 -17.58 9.38 -1.75
N TYR A 176 -16.33 9.78 -1.51
CA TYR A 176 -15.89 11.16 -1.72
C TYR A 176 -16.09 11.61 -3.17
N SER A 177 -15.67 10.80 -4.15
CA SER A 177 -15.86 11.10 -5.57
C SER A 177 -17.33 11.32 -5.93
N LYS A 178 -18.23 10.47 -5.41
CA LYS A 178 -19.69 10.63 -5.61
C LYS A 178 -20.22 11.94 -5.01
N VAL A 179 -19.77 12.30 -3.81
CA VAL A 179 -20.17 13.56 -3.15
C VAL A 179 -19.68 14.76 -3.96
N VAL A 180 -18.43 14.74 -4.45
CA VAL A 180 -17.88 15.80 -5.29
C VAL A 180 -18.63 15.93 -6.61
N GLU A 181 -18.98 14.82 -7.25
CA GLU A 181 -19.75 14.81 -8.49
C GLU A 181 -21.15 15.41 -8.29
N GLN A 182 -21.88 14.96 -7.27
CA GLN A 182 -23.19 15.51 -6.91
C GLN A 182 -23.09 17.00 -6.60
N ALA A 183 -22.07 17.42 -5.86
CA ALA A 183 -21.84 18.82 -5.55
C ALA A 183 -21.65 19.66 -6.82
N ASN A 184 -20.87 19.16 -7.78
CA ASN A 184 -20.67 19.80 -9.08
C ASN A 184 -21.97 19.86 -9.91
N GLN A 185 -22.79 18.80 -9.90
CA GLN A 185 -24.11 18.77 -10.54
C GLN A 185 -25.07 19.80 -9.92
N PHE A 186 -25.11 19.91 -8.58
CA PHE A 186 -25.91 20.95 -7.92
C PHE A 186 -25.42 22.35 -8.28
N ALA A 187 -24.11 22.56 -8.34
CA ALA A 187 -23.55 23.85 -8.72
C ALA A 187 -23.90 24.23 -10.17
N SER A 188 -23.92 23.26 -11.11
CA SER A 188 -24.33 23.51 -12.49
C SER A 188 -25.82 23.80 -12.59
N LEU A 189 -26.68 23.05 -11.90
CA LEU A 189 -28.13 23.29 -11.84
C LEU A 189 -28.50 24.66 -11.26
N ILE A 190 -27.80 25.10 -10.20
CA ILE A 190 -27.98 26.45 -9.64
C ILE A 190 -27.59 27.51 -10.69
N ARG A 191 -26.53 27.26 -11.47
CA ARG A 191 -26.06 28.18 -12.51
C ARG A 191 -27.07 28.30 -13.66
N THR A 192 -27.53 27.17 -14.21
CA THR A 192 -28.52 27.14 -15.28
C THR A 192 -29.86 27.72 -14.85
N SER A 193 -30.30 27.44 -13.62
CA SER A 193 -31.53 28.03 -13.07
C SER A 193 -31.42 29.55 -12.89
N ALA A 194 -30.23 30.07 -12.59
CA ALA A 194 -29.99 31.51 -12.49
C ALA A 194 -29.89 32.19 -13.87
N GLU A 195 -29.39 31.48 -14.88
CA GLU A 195 -29.30 31.96 -16.27
C GLU A 195 -30.68 31.97 -16.97
N ASN A 196 -31.54 30.98 -16.69
CA ASN A 196 -32.81 30.78 -17.39
C ASN A 196 -34.07 31.26 -16.62
N GLY A 197 -33.94 31.59 -15.33
CA GLY A 197 -35.08 31.91 -14.45
C GLY A 197 -35.39 33.40 -14.40
N ASP A 198 -36.24 33.90 -15.30
CA ASP A 198 -36.74 35.28 -15.27
C ASP A 198 -37.95 35.38 -14.33
N GLY A 199 -37.70 35.47 -13.01
CA GLY A 199 -38.81 35.70 -12.05
C GLY A 199 -38.53 35.48 -10.57
N ILE A 200 -37.51 34.69 -10.18
CA ILE A 200 -37.30 34.37 -8.75
C ILE A 200 -35.81 34.46 -8.38
N ARG A 201 -35.27 35.68 -8.32
CA ARG A 201 -33.84 35.92 -7.99
C ARG A 201 -33.43 35.52 -6.55
N LEU A 202 -34.38 35.30 -5.65
CA LEU A 202 -34.12 34.95 -4.24
C LEU A 202 -33.83 33.46 -4.03
N LEU A 203 -34.51 32.57 -4.76
CA LEU A 203 -34.39 31.11 -4.61
C LEU A 203 -32.99 30.58 -4.99
N PRO A 204 -32.39 30.97 -6.13
CA PRO A 204 -31.04 30.55 -6.50
C PRO A 204 -29.96 31.07 -5.54
N LYS A 205 -30.14 32.27 -4.97
CA LYS A 205 -29.22 32.82 -3.95
C LYS A 205 -29.24 31.99 -2.68
N LEU A 206 -30.43 31.59 -2.21
CA LEU A 206 -30.60 30.80 -0.99
C LEU A 206 -30.06 29.38 -1.17
N GLN A 207 -30.31 28.77 -2.33
CA GLN A 207 -29.72 27.47 -2.70
C GLN A 207 -28.19 27.54 -2.77
N ARG A 208 -27.62 28.61 -3.34
CA ARG A 208 -26.17 28.82 -3.40
C ARG A 208 -25.54 29.01 -2.02
N MET A 209 -26.23 29.67 -1.10
CA MET A 209 -25.78 29.80 0.30
C MET A 209 -25.82 28.46 1.04
N LYS A 210 -26.91 27.70 0.91
CA LYS A 210 -27.03 26.34 1.49
C LYS A 210 -25.95 25.41 0.95
N TYR A 211 -25.73 25.41 -0.36
CA TYR A 211 -24.66 24.65 -1.01
C TYR A 211 -23.27 25.01 -0.47
N ARG A 212 -22.95 26.31 -0.38
CA ARG A 212 -21.66 26.76 0.19
C ARG A 212 -21.50 26.35 1.65
N SER A 213 -22.57 26.38 2.44
CA SER A 213 -22.52 25.96 3.84
C SER A 213 -22.30 24.45 3.97
N LEU A 214 -23.00 23.65 3.17
CA LEU A 214 -22.84 22.20 3.12
C LEU A 214 -21.42 21.83 2.69
N MET A 215 -20.90 22.47 1.64
CA MET A 215 -19.54 22.23 1.16
C MET A 215 -18.48 22.63 2.19
N LYS A 216 -18.67 23.74 2.92
CA LYS A 216 -17.78 24.11 4.04
C LYS A 216 -17.83 23.08 5.17
N SER A 217 -19.01 22.58 5.50
CA SER A 217 -19.19 21.55 6.55
C SER A 217 -18.53 20.23 6.14
N LEU A 218 -18.76 19.79 4.91
CA LEU A 218 -18.11 18.61 4.32
C LEU A 218 -16.60 18.76 4.32
N HIS A 219 -16.08 19.90 3.85
CA HIS A 219 -14.65 20.16 3.84
C HIS A 219 -14.04 20.14 5.25
N LYS A 220 -14.75 20.68 6.26
CA LYS A 220 -14.32 20.64 7.66
C LYS A 220 -14.34 19.23 8.25
N GLN A 221 -15.33 18.41 7.91
CA GLN A 221 -15.37 17.01 8.38
C GLN A 221 -14.34 16.15 7.67
N LEU A 222 -14.09 16.41 6.39
CA LEU A 222 -13.08 15.71 5.62
C LEU A 222 -11.66 16.13 5.98
N SER A 223 -11.41 17.39 6.36
CA SER A 223 -10.11 17.81 6.89
C SER A 223 -9.76 17.12 8.21
N GLN A 224 -10.75 16.59 8.93
CA GLN A 224 -10.52 15.77 10.13
C GLN A 224 -10.17 14.32 9.77
N CYS A 225 -10.55 13.85 8.59
CA CYS A 225 -10.24 12.52 8.07
C CYS A 225 -9.01 12.50 7.13
N SER A 226 -8.60 13.67 6.62
CA SER A 226 -7.44 13.85 5.76
C SER A 226 -6.19 14.04 6.61
N THR A 227 -5.60 12.95 7.10
CA THR A 227 -4.20 12.93 7.56
C THR A 227 -3.24 12.82 6.38
N SER A 228 -3.60 13.43 5.25
CA SER A 228 -2.67 13.74 4.19
C SER A 228 -2.77 15.24 3.99
N TYR A 229 -1.62 15.91 4.05
CA TYR A 229 -1.41 17.24 3.52
C TYR A 229 -1.81 17.21 2.02
N VAL A 230 -3.10 17.30 1.74
CA VAL A 230 -3.57 17.86 0.50
C VAL A 230 -3.09 19.29 0.57
N THR A 231 -2.02 19.54 -0.17
CA THR A 231 -1.54 20.85 -0.56
C THR A 231 -2.76 21.68 -0.94
N ASP A 232 -3.21 22.48 0.03
CA ASP A 232 -3.94 23.68 -0.27
C ASP A 232 -3.01 24.41 -1.23
N LEU A 233 -3.39 24.37 -2.51
CA LEU A 233 -3.00 25.34 -3.51
C LEU A 233 -2.95 26.66 -2.77
N THR A 234 -1.74 27.08 -2.42
CA THR A 234 -1.44 28.40 -1.95
C THR A 234 -1.93 29.31 -3.07
N LYS A 235 -3.19 29.71 -2.97
CA LYS A 235 -3.66 30.99 -3.47
C LYS A 235 -2.84 31.99 -2.71
N HIS A 236 -1.61 32.20 -3.18
CA HIS A 236 -0.90 33.42 -2.97
C HIS A 236 -1.84 34.50 -3.51
N ARG A 237 -2.63 35.05 -2.59
CA ARG A 237 -3.24 36.35 -2.75
C ARG A 237 -2.05 37.25 -3.09
N GLN A 238 -1.90 37.62 -4.36
CA GLN A 238 -1.04 38.73 -4.72
C GLN A 238 -1.61 39.95 -3.97
N LYS A 239 -1.08 40.21 -2.77
CA LYS A 239 -1.13 41.54 -2.20
C LYS A 239 -0.47 42.42 -3.24
N LYS A 240 -1.24 43.29 -3.90
CA LYS A 240 -0.71 44.46 -4.58
C LYS A 240 0.08 45.25 -3.55
N HIS A 241 1.38 45.00 -3.47
CA HIS A 241 2.31 45.89 -2.81
C HIS A 241 2.69 46.93 -3.87
N ASN A 242 2.01 48.08 -3.83
CA ASN A 242 2.54 49.30 -4.41
C ASN A 242 3.78 49.69 -3.60
N THR A 243 4.95 49.24 -4.03
CA THR A 243 6.23 49.79 -3.56
C THR A 243 7.28 49.58 -4.65
N SER A 244 7.54 50.66 -5.39
CA SER A 244 8.74 51.00 -6.15
C SER A 244 9.90 50.00 -6.08
N LEU A 245 10.00 49.12 -7.08
CA LEU A 245 11.20 48.33 -7.39
C LEU A 245 11.96 48.98 -8.54
N LYS A 246 12.41 50.23 -8.36
CA LYS A 246 13.34 50.88 -9.31
C LYS A 246 14.78 51.02 -8.81
N ASN A 247 15.10 50.72 -7.54
CA ASN A 247 16.40 51.14 -6.98
C ASN A 247 17.28 50.07 -6.30
N SER A 248 17.02 48.76 -6.44
CA SER A 248 17.88 47.73 -5.78
C SER A 248 18.69 46.83 -6.72
N PHE A 249 18.46 46.85 -8.04
CA PHE A 249 19.26 46.06 -9.00
C PHE A 249 20.49 46.78 -9.58
N GLN A 250 20.68 48.07 -9.29
CA GLN A 250 21.90 48.82 -9.68
C GLN A 250 23.03 48.76 -8.65
N ARG A 251 22.82 48.22 -7.43
CA ARG A 251 23.83 48.24 -6.36
C ARG A 251 24.70 46.98 -6.23
N ILE A 252 24.40 45.91 -6.97
CA ILE A 252 25.15 44.65 -6.90
C ILE A 252 26.10 44.49 -8.11
N LYS A 253 25.88 45.20 -9.22
CA LYS A 253 26.81 45.20 -10.38
C LYS A 253 28.06 46.08 -10.21
N SER A 254 28.15 46.91 -9.17
CA SER A 254 29.32 47.80 -8.94
C SER A 254 30.36 47.27 -7.95
N LYS A 255 30.23 46.02 -7.46
CA LYS A 255 31.20 45.39 -6.53
C LYS A 255 31.89 44.13 -7.07
N LEU A 256 31.56 43.69 -8.28
CA LEU A 256 32.17 42.50 -8.91
C LEU A 256 33.01 42.80 -10.15
N PHE A 257 33.13 44.07 -10.57
CA PHE A 257 34.05 44.52 -11.62
C PHE A 257 34.66 45.88 -11.28
N ARG A 258 35.63 45.90 -10.36
CA ARG A 258 36.74 46.85 -10.41
C ARG A 258 38.01 46.07 -10.09
N LYS A 259 38.97 46.23 -11.00
CA LYS A 259 40.36 45.77 -10.93
C LYS A 259 41.00 46.08 -9.58
#